data_AF-A0A1I7G7V7-F1
#
_entry.id   AF-A0A1I7G7V7-F1
#
_cell.length_a   1.000
_cell.length_b   1.000
_cell.length_c   1.000
_cell.angle_alpha   90.00
_cell.angle_beta   90.00
_cell.angle_gamma   90.00
#
_symmetry.space_group_name_H-M   'P 1'
#
loop_
_entity.id
_entity.type
_entity.pdbx_description
1 polymer ?
#
loop_
_entity_poly.entity_id
_entity_poly.type
_entity_poly.pdbx_seq_one_letter_code
_entity_poly.pdbx_strand_id
1 'polypeptide(L)'
;MELYDVHTHQILLEDTDDPYHSCILDVYPLEFEVAKETNDRHAFSCGIHPWYSEESENQMTYLKEIVGDPRIVAIGETGLDKLKGPSFDVQIPVFKEHILLSEKLGKPLIIHCVKAWEELMRVREETSPVQPWILHGYRGKPELTRQLVRKGFFFSVGDDINVESMELIPIENLFCETDEDVMDIRDVYAQAAQAVNMEIEEFAAKIAQNIHRIFPTLKAPKPFDPEEDEEVDD
;
A
#
# COMPACT_ATOMS: atom_id res chain seq x y z
N MET A 1 11.37 7.72 15.96
CA MET A 1 10.78 7.85 14.61
C MET A 1 9.46 7.13 14.52
N GLU A 2 8.52 7.60 13.70
CA GLU A 2 7.27 6.87 13.41
C GLU A 2 7.48 6.01 12.17
N LEU A 3 7.13 4.73 12.24
CA LEU A 3 7.26 3.79 11.14
C LEU A 3 5.88 3.33 10.68
N TYR A 4 5.67 3.37 9.38
CA TYR A 4 4.40 2.99 8.76
C TYR A 4 4.64 1.95 7.68
N ASP A 5 3.84 0.89 7.73
CA ASP A 5 3.72 -0.12 6.70
C ASP A 5 2.39 0.10 5.96
N VAL A 6 2.45 0.57 4.72
CA VAL A 6 1.21 0.89 3.98
C VAL A 6 0.55 -0.31 3.32
N HIS A 7 1.17 -1.49 3.34
CA HIS A 7 0.62 -2.70 2.75
C HIS A 7 1.29 -3.97 3.28
N THR A 8 0.50 -4.83 3.90
CA THR A 8 0.96 -6.15 4.32
C THR A 8 -0.17 -7.17 4.26
N HIS A 9 0.16 -8.42 3.94
CA HIS A 9 -0.73 -9.58 4.06
C HIS A 9 -0.43 -10.40 5.31
N GLN A 10 0.68 -10.09 6.00
CA GLN A 10 1.10 -10.85 7.17
C GLN A 10 0.47 -10.29 8.44
N ILE A 11 -0.35 -11.12 9.08
CA ILE A 11 -0.70 -10.97 10.50
C ILE A 11 0.39 -11.60 11.38
N LEU A 12 1.37 -12.30 10.76
CA LEU A 12 2.41 -13.07 11.45
C LEU A 12 3.36 -12.15 12.19
N LEU A 13 2.92 -11.74 13.37
CA LEU A 13 3.57 -11.72 14.67
C LEU A 13 2.46 -11.30 15.65
N GLU A 14 1.53 -12.20 15.99
CA GLU A 14 0.64 -11.99 17.15
C GLU A 14 1.44 -11.84 18.47
N ASP A 15 2.75 -12.15 18.44
CA ASP A 15 3.72 -11.84 19.50
C ASP A 15 4.42 -10.48 19.33
N THR A 16 4.16 -9.73 18.26
CA THR A 16 4.52 -8.31 18.21
C THR A 16 3.25 -7.50 17.98
N ASP A 17 2.56 -7.25 19.09
CA ASP A 17 1.82 -6.01 19.33
C ASP A 17 2.79 -4.81 19.30
N ASP A 18 3.65 -4.74 18.26
CA ASP A 18 4.79 -3.85 18.12
C ASP A 18 4.23 -2.45 18.13
N PRO A 19 4.33 -1.73 19.25
CA PRO A 19 3.74 -0.41 19.32
C PRO A 19 4.49 0.55 18.39
N TYR A 20 5.67 0.18 17.88
CA TYR A 20 6.60 1.04 17.18
C TYR A 20 6.32 1.23 15.69
N HIS A 21 5.40 0.45 15.10
CA HIS A 21 4.93 0.69 13.73
C HIS A 21 3.41 0.56 13.59
N SER A 22 2.84 1.24 12.59
CA SER A 22 1.43 1.15 12.24
C SER A 22 1.29 0.59 10.83
N CYS A 23 0.49 -0.46 10.66
CA CYS A 23 0.27 -1.07 9.37
C CYS A 23 -1.15 -0.88 8.81
N ILE A 24 -1.25 -1.02 7.48
CA ILE A 24 -2.50 -1.21 6.74
C ILE A 24 -2.53 -2.68 6.29
N LEU A 25 -3.35 -3.49 6.96
CA LEU A 25 -3.53 -4.90 6.66
C LEU A 25 -4.47 -5.07 5.46
N ASP A 26 -3.99 -5.75 4.42
CA ASP A 26 -4.83 -6.06 3.27
C ASP A 26 -5.78 -7.21 3.57
N VAL A 27 -7.06 -7.05 3.20
CA VAL A 27 -8.07 -8.08 3.39
C VAL A 27 -9.03 -8.17 2.22
N TYR A 28 -9.45 -9.39 1.90
CA TYR A 28 -10.57 -9.61 0.99
C TYR A 28 -11.89 -9.18 1.63
N PRO A 29 -12.90 -8.76 0.84
CA PRO A 29 -14.16 -8.26 1.39
C PRO A 29 -14.80 -9.25 2.37
N LEU A 30 -14.83 -10.53 2.03
CA LEU A 30 -15.51 -11.56 2.84
C LEU A 30 -14.77 -11.91 4.14
N GLU A 31 -13.53 -11.45 4.31
CA GLU A 31 -12.68 -11.73 5.48
C GLU A 31 -12.67 -10.56 6.46
N PHE A 32 -13.12 -9.37 6.03
CA PHE A 32 -13.00 -8.13 6.78
C PHE A 32 -13.61 -8.19 8.18
N GLU A 33 -14.82 -8.73 8.36
CA GLU A 33 -15.45 -8.73 9.70
C GLU A 33 -14.67 -9.58 10.70
N VAL A 34 -14.15 -10.73 10.26
CA VAL A 34 -13.31 -11.58 11.12
C VAL A 34 -11.99 -10.88 11.41
N ALA A 35 -11.32 -10.34 10.39
CA ALA A 35 -10.07 -9.63 10.56
C ALA A 35 -10.21 -8.41 11.49
N LYS A 36 -11.31 -7.66 11.35
CA LYS A 36 -11.63 -6.50 12.19
C LYS A 36 -11.79 -6.87 13.66
N GLU A 37 -12.45 -7.98 13.97
CA GLU A 37 -12.64 -8.47 15.34
C GLU A 37 -11.35 -8.98 15.97
N THR A 38 -10.43 -9.54 15.18
CA THR A 38 -9.17 -10.09 15.70
C THR A 38 -8.03 -9.08 15.77
N ASN A 39 -8.11 -7.95 15.06
CA ASN A 39 -6.99 -7.03 14.85
C ASN A 39 -7.24 -5.60 15.35
N ASP A 40 -7.75 -5.35 16.55
CA ASP A 40 -8.27 -4.04 17.01
C ASP A 40 -7.41 -2.77 16.74
N ARG A 41 -6.09 -2.90 16.58
CA ARG A 41 -5.18 -1.77 16.32
C ARG A 41 -5.01 -1.42 14.85
N HIS A 42 -5.19 -2.38 13.94
CA HIS A 42 -4.83 -2.23 12.54
C HIS A 42 -5.86 -1.41 11.75
N ALA A 43 -5.36 -0.63 10.80
CA ALA A 43 -6.16 -0.14 9.69
C ALA A 43 -6.15 -1.18 8.57
N PHE A 44 -7.07 -1.06 7.63
CA PHE A 44 -7.25 -2.03 6.55
C PHE A 44 -7.28 -1.36 5.19
N SER A 45 -6.76 -2.05 4.19
CA SER A 45 -7.22 -1.91 2.81
C SER A 45 -8.18 -3.04 2.52
N CYS A 46 -9.24 -2.75 1.75
CA CYS A 46 -10.14 -3.81 1.31
C CYS A 46 -10.49 -3.66 -0.17
N GLY A 47 -10.35 -4.76 -0.92
CA GLY A 47 -10.49 -4.79 -2.37
C GLY A 47 -10.47 -6.21 -2.92
N ILE A 48 -10.72 -6.33 -4.22
CA ILE A 48 -10.65 -7.62 -4.92
C ILE A 48 -9.37 -7.64 -5.75
N HIS A 49 -8.43 -8.49 -5.35
CA HIS A 49 -7.18 -8.72 -6.05
C HIS A 49 -7.44 -9.18 -7.51
N PRO A 50 -6.66 -8.72 -8.52
CA PRO A 50 -6.89 -9.06 -9.93
C PRO A 50 -7.00 -10.56 -10.20
N TRP A 51 -6.27 -11.38 -9.44
CA TRP A 51 -6.28 -12.84 -9.55
C TRP A 51 -7.67 -13.48 -9.34
N TYR A 52 -8.54 -12.86 -8.55
CA TYR A 52 -9.82 -13.42 -8.13
C TYR A 52 -11.03 -12.64 -8.67
N SER A 53 -10.83 -11.93 -9.79
CA SER A 53 -11.86 -11.04 -10.36
C SER A 53 -12.99 -11.75 -11.13
N GLU A 54 -12.89 -13.05 -11.42
CA GLU A 54 -13.93 -13.82 -12.15
C GLU A 54 -15.26 -13.90 -11.41
N GLU A 55 -15.24 -14.04 -10.08
CA GLU A 55 -16.43 -14.15 -9.23
C GLU A 55 -16.56 -12.92 -8.31
N SER A 56 -16.33 -11.74 -8.89
CA SER A 56 -16.27 -10.48 -8.15
C SER A 56 -17.62 -9.90 -7.73
N GLU A 57 -18.75 -10.32 -8.33
CA GLU A 57 -20.05 -9.69 -8.11
C GLU A 57 -20.49 -9.70 -6.63
N ASN A 58 -20.40 -10.86 -5.97
CA ASN A 58 -20.75 -11.00 -4.56
C ASN A 58 -19.77 -10.23 -3.67
N GLN A 59 -18.46 -10.34 -3.95
CA GLN A 59 -17.42 -9.63 -3.20
C GLN A 59 -17.56 -8.11 -3.33
N MET A 60 -17.90 -7.60 -4.52
CA MET A 60 -18.08 -6.19 -4.80
C MET A 60 -19.35 -5.65 -4.14
N THR A 61 -20.42 -6.45 -4.11
CA THR A 61 -21.63 -6.12 -3.37
C THR A 61 -21.32 -5.97 -1.88
N TYR A 62 -20.63 -6.94 -1.30
CA TYR A 62 -20.25 -6.89 0.10
C TYR A 62 -19.27 -5.75 0.41
N LEU A 63 -18.26 -5.53 -0.45
CA LEU A 63 -17.33 -4.40 -0.33
C LEU A 63 -18.08 -3.07 -0.23
N LYS A 64 -19.09 -2.84 -1.09
CA LYS A 64 -19.91 -1.63 -1.06
C LYS A 64 -20.65 -1.42 0.28
N GLU A 65 -20.94 -2.48 1.01
CA GLU A 65 -21.60 -2.43 2.33
C GLU A 65 -20.61 -2.10 3.45
N ILE A 66 -19.44 -2.74 3.44
CA ILE A 66 -18.44 -2.62 4.53
C ILE A 66 -17.51 -1.42 4.37
N VAL A 67 -17.28 -0.93 3.15
CA VAL A 67 -16.24 0.08 2.85
C VAL A 67 -16.48 1.43 3.53
N GLY A 68 -17.66 1.65 4.13
CA GLY A 68 -17.92 2.82 4.98
C GLY A 68 -17.27 2.74 6.37
N ASP A 69 -16.73 1.58 6.76
CA ASP A 69 -16.07 1.40 8.05
C ASP A 69 -14.85 2.34 8.17
N PRO A 70 -14.68 3.05 9.30
CA PRO A 70 -13.58 3.98 9.50
C PRO A 70 -12.20 3.31 9.57
N ARG A 71 -12.14 1.99 9.79
CA ARG A 71 -10.89 1.23 9.82
C ARG A 71 -10.41 0.84 8.42
N ILE A 72 -11.28 0.86 7.42
CA ILE A 72 -10.86 0.70 6.02
C ILE A 72 -10.34 2.06 5.55
N VAL A 73 -9.04 2.24 5.46
CA VAL A 73 -8.41 3.52 5.10
C VAL A 73 -8.05 3.63 3.62
N ALA A 74 -8.04 2.50 2.90
CA ALA A 74 -7.75 2.44 1.47
C ALA A 74 -8.65 1.43 0.76
N ILE A 75 -8.76 1.54 -0.57
CA ILE A 75 -9.35 0.49 -1.40
C ILE A 75 -8.21 -0.29 -2.06
N GLY A 76 -8.25 -1.60 -1.92
CA GLY A 76 -7.20 -2.49 -2.40
C GLY A 76 -7.04 -3.68 -1.46
N GLU A 77 -6.32 -4.72 -1.85
CA GLU A 77 -5.51 -4.76 -3.06
C GLU A 77 -6.39 -4.92 -4.31
N THR A 78 -6.08 -4.13 -5.34
CA THR A 78 -6.79 -4.17 -6.63
C THR A 78 -5.82 -3.85 -7.75
N GLY A 79 -6.20 -3.98 -9.01
CA GLY A 79 -5.33 -3.59 -10.12
C GLY A 79 -5.33 -4.61 -11.25
N LEU A 80 -4.15 -4.86 -11.83
CA LEU A 80 -4.00 -5.65 -13.05
C LEU A 80 -2.79 -6.58 -13.00
N ASP A 81 -2.99 -7.84 -13.37
CA ASP A 81 -1.91 -8.82 -13.54
C ASP A 81 -2.04 -9.51 -14.91
N LYS A 82 -1.02 -9.36 -15.75
CA LYS A 82 -0.97 -9.98 -17.08
C LYS A 82 -0.61 -11.48 -17.05
N LEU A 83 0.03 -11.93 -15.99
CA LEU A 83 0.59 -13.27 -15.83
C LEU A 83 -0.35 -14.21 -15.08
N LYS A 84 -1.20 -13.72 -14.19
CA LYS A 84 -2.09 -14.53 -13.36
C LYS A 84 -3.48 -13.89 -13.19
N GLY A 85 -4.49 -14.74 -13.02
CA GLY A 85 -5.90 -14.34 -12.99
C GLY A 85 -6.58 -14.41 -14.35
N PRO A 86 -7.82 -13.88 -14.46
CA PRO A 86 -8.56 -13.84 -15.72
C PRO A 86 -8.00 -12.80 -16.69
N SER A 87 -8.58 -12.72 -17.90
CA SER A 87 -8.19 -11.71 -18.89
C SER A 87 -8.50 -10.28 -18.43
N PHE A 88 -7.87 -9.30 -19.06
CA PHE A 88 -8.14 -7.88 -18.79
C PHE A 88 -9.58 -7.46 -19.06
N ASP A 89 -10.33 -8.20 -19.90
CA ASP A 89 -11.76 -7.96 -20.11
C ASP A 89 -12.59 -8.20 -18.83
N VAL A 90 -12.04 -8.96 -17.87
CA VAL A 90 -12.62 -9.19 -16.53
C VAL A 90 -11.95 -8.29 -15.49
N GLN A 91 -10.61 -8.19 -15.48
CA GLN A 91 -9.89 -7.43 -14.46
C GLN A 91 -10.20 -5.91 -14.53
N ILE A 92 -10.24 -5.32 -15.74
CA ILE A 92 -10.41 -3.87 -15.91
C ILE A 92 -11.78 -3.38 -15.40
N PRO A 93 -12.92 -4.03 -15.71
CA PRO A 93 -14.21 -3.64 -15.13
C PRO A 93 -14.20 -3.63 -13.60
N VAL A 94 -13.65 -4.68 -12.98
CA VAL A 94 -13.55 -4.78 -11.52
C VAL A 94 -12.66 -3.68 -10.95
N PHE A 95 -11.51 -3.43 -11.56
CA PHE A 95 -10.62 -2.34 -11.16
C PHE A 95 -11.31 -0.97 -11.30
N LYS A 96 -12.08 -0.74 -12.36
CA LYS A 96 -12.88 0.49 -12.54
C LYS A 96 -13.94 0.67 -11.47
N GLU A 97 -14.56 -0.39 -10.96
CA GLU A 97 -15.48 -0.29 -9.81
C GLU A 97 -14.76 0.14 -8.53
N HIS A 98 -13.56 -0.38 -8.26
CA HIS A 98 -12.74 0.06 -7.12
C HIS A 98 -12.33 1.52 -7.25
N ILE A 99 -11.96 1.98 -8.45
CA ILE A 99 -11.67 3.40 -8.72
C ILE A 99 -12.89 4.26 -8.38
N LEU A 100 -14.10 3.88 -8.81
CA LEU A 100 -15.31 4.62 -8.49
C LEU A 100 -15.58 4.67 -6.97
N LEU A 101 -15.32 3.59 -6.23
CA LEU A 101 -15.45 3.57 -4.78
C LEU A 101 -14.44 4.49 -4.10
N SER A 102 -13.18 4.42 -4.52
CA SER A 102 -12.10 5.29 -4.05
C SER A 102 -12.47 6.77 -4.22
N GLU A 103 -12.89 7.18 -5.43
CA GLU A 103 -13.30 8.55 -5.70
C GLU A 103 -14.52 8.98 -4.88
N LYS A 104 -15.51 8.10 -4.73
CA LYS A 104 -16.73 8.39 -3.95
C LYS A 104 -16.44 8.59 -2.47
N LEU A 105 -15.49 7.85 -1.92
CA LEU A 105 -15.20 7.82 -0.49
C LEU A 105 -14.01 8.70 -0.09
N GLY A 106 -13.27 9.23 -1.06
CA GLY A 106 -12.05 9.99 -0.80
C GLY A 106 -10.94 9.12 -0.20
N LYS A 107 -10.87 7.85 -0.62
CA LYS A 107 -9.87 6.88 -0.13
C LYS A 107 -8.84 6.60 -1.22
N PRO A 108 -7.54 6.50 -0.91
CA PRO A 108 -6.52 6.11 -1.88
C PRO A 108 -6.70 4.67 -2.37
N LEU A 109 -6.06 4.34 -3.50
CA LEU A 109 -5.93 2.97 -4.00
C LEU A 109 -4.57 2.38 -3.66
N ILE A 110 -4.55 1.12 -3.22
CA ILE A 110 -3.37 0.25 -3.19
C ILE A 110 -3.46 -0.70 -4.39
N ILE A 111 -2.48 -0.61 -5.28
CA ILE A 111 -2.56 -1.15 -6.63
C ILE A 111 -1.48 -2.21 -6.89
N HIS A 112 -1.95 -3.42 -7.17
CA HIS A 112 -1.22 -4.49 -7.82
C HIS A 112 -1.02 -4.20 -9.30
N CYS A 113 0.21 -4.28 -9.79
CA CYS A 113 0.46 -4.21 -11.23
C CYS A 113 1.62 -5.10 -11.69
N VAL A 114 1.32 -6.17 -12.40
CA VAL A 114 2.33 -7.08 -12.96
C VAL A 114 2.23 -7.13 -14.48
N LYS A 115 3.26 -6.57 -15.13
CA LYS A 115 3.40 -6.51 -16.60
C LYS A 115 2.18 -5.93 -17.35
N ALA A 116 1.41 -5.08 -16.68
CA ALA A 116 0.20 -4.45 -17.18
C ALA A 116 0.28 -2.91 -17.18
N TRP A 117 1.49 -2.36 -17.27
CA TRP A 117 1.76 -0.92 -17.09
C TRP A 117 1.06 -0.03 -18.12
N GLU A 118 1.00 -0.47 -19.38
CA GLU A 118 0.33 0.27 -20.45
C GLU A 118 -1.18 0.34 -20.20
N GLU A 119 -1.78 -0.80 -19.83
CA GLU A 119 -3.19 -0.90 -19.48
C GLU A 119 -3.51 -0.06 -18.24
N LEU A 120 -2.68 -0.12 -17.20
CA LEU A 120 -2.85 0.67 -15.99
C LEU A 120 -2.80 2.17 -16.27
N MET A 121 -1.79 2.63 -17.02
CA MET A 121 -1.67 4.04 -17.40
C MET A 121 -2.83 4.51 -18.28
N ARG A 122 -3.33 3.64 -19.17
CA ARG A 122 -4.52 3.91 -19.99
C ARG A 122 -5.76 4.06 -19.12
N VAL A 123 -6.01 3.14 -18.18
CA VAL A 123 -7.17 3.24 -17.27
C VAL A 123 -7.10 4.52 -16.45
N ARG A 124 -5.92 4.88 -15.92
CA ARG A 124 -5.74 6.14 -15.18
C ARG A 124 -6.06 7.38 -16.02
N GLU A 125 -5.64 7.41 -17.28
CA GLU A 125 -5.98 8.51 -18.19
C GLU A 125 -7.49 8.60 -18.44
N GLU A 126 -8.12 7.45 -18.72
CA GLU A 126 -9.56 7.34 -18.97
C GLU A 126 -10.41 7.77 -17.77
N THR A 127 -9.98 7.44 -16.55
CA THR A 127 -10.72 7.77 -15.32
C THR A 127 -10.36 9.12 -14.73
N SER A 128 -9.18 9.67 -15.05
CA SER A 128 -8.68 10.95 -14.53
C SER A 128 -8.88 11.07 -13.00
N PRO A 129 -8.33 10.11 -12.22
CA PRO A 129 -8.62 10.01 -10.79
C PRO A 129 -8.05 11.20 -10.02
N VAL A 130 -8.77 11.62 -8.99
CA VAL A 130 -8.29 12.63 -8.03
C VAL A 130 -7.63 11.94 -6.85
N GLN A 131 -8.06 10.72 -6.51
CA GLN A 131 -7.50 9.98 -5.39
C GLN A 131 -6.09 9.45 -5.72
N PRO A 132 -5.20 9.37 -4.70
CA PRO A 132 -3.88 8.79 -4.84
C PRO A 132 -3.95 7.34 -5.31
N TRP A 133 -3.08 6.99 -6.25
CA TRP A 133 -2.88 5.60 -6.70
C TRP A 133 -1.48 5.19 -6.28
N ILE A 134 -1.41 4.31 -5.28
CA ILE A 134 -0.16 3.81 -4.70
C ILE A 134 0.12 2.46 -5.35
N LEU A 135 1.25 2.38 -6.06
CA LEU A 135 1.76 1.13 -6.61
C LEU A 135 2.50 0.40 -5.49
N HIS A 136 1.95 -0.72 -5.05
CA HIS A 136 2.63 -1.58 -4.09
C HIS A 136 3.70 -2.43 -4.81
N GLY A 137 4.66 -2.94 -4.05
CA GLY A 137 5.72 -3.83 -4.50
C GLY A 137 6.59 -3.20 -5.58
N TYR A 138 6.79 -1.88 -5.56
CA TYR A 138 7.33 -1.16 -6.71
C TYR A 138 8.84 -1.36 -6.87
N ARG A 139 9.21 -2.15 -7.88
CA ARG A 139 10.60 -2.42 -8.30
C ARG A 139 10.87 -2.13 -9.79
N GLY A 140 10.19 -1.11 -10.31
CA GLY A 140 10.30 -0.72 -11.71
C GLY A 140 11.70 -0.20 -12.09
N LYS A 141 12.01 -0.20 -13.39
CA LYS A 141 13.25 0.39 -13.92
C LYS A 141 13.11 1.90 -14.13
N PRO A 142 14.22 2.67 -14.20
CA PRO A 142 14.20 4.13 -14.28
C PRO A 142 13.30 4.73 -15.36
N GLU A 143 13.23 4.09 -16.53
CA GLU A 143 12.39 4.58 -17.63
C GLU A 143 10.90 4.49 -17.34
N LEU A 144 10.45 3.38 -16.75
CA LEU A 144 9.07 3.23 -16.31
C LEU A 144 8.77 4.20 -15.16
N THR A 145 9.69 4.32 -14.20
CA THR A 145 9.55 5.21 -13.04
C THR A 145 9.30 6.65 -13.47
N ARG A 146 10.06 7.19 -14.44
CA ARG A 146 9.83 8.54 -14.97
C ARG A 146 8.43 8.72 -15.57
N GLN A 147 7.91 7.70 -16.25
CA GLN A 147 6.58 7.77 -16.86
C GLN A 147 5.49 7.79 -15.79
N LEU A 148 5.61 6.93 -14.78
CA LEU A 148 4.65 6.83 -13.67
C LEU A 148 4.68 8.08 -12.79
N VAL A 149 5.86 8.62 -12.46
CA VAL A 149 6.00 9.88 -11.72
C VAL A 149 5.32 11.03 -12.46
N ARG A 150 5.52 11.16 -13.79
CA ARG A 150 4.86 12.20 -14.61
C ARG A 150 3.34 12.07 -14.63
N LYS A 151 2.82 10.85 -14.45
CA LYS A 151 1.38 10.56 -14.36
C LYS A 151 0.84 10.69 -12.92
N GLY A 152 1.66 11.11 -11.97
CA GLY A 152 1.27 11.37 -10.59
C GLY A 152 0.94 10.11 -9.79
N PHE A 153 1.58 8.99 -10.11
CA PHE A 153 1.52 7.79 -9.26
C PHE A 153 2.33 7.99 -7.97
N PHE A 154 1.93 7.25 -6.95
CA PHE A 154 2.64 7.07 -5.69
C PHE A 154 3.24 5.67 -5.66
N PHE A 155 4.25 5.46 -4.83
CA PHE A 155 5.06 4.26 -4.83
C PHE A 155 5.23 3.77 -3.40
N SER A 156 4.96 2.50 -3.18
CA SER A 156 5.31 1.82 -1.96
C SER A 156 6.36 0.76 -2.29
N VAL A 157 7.40 0.70 -1.47
CA VAL A 157 8.58 -0.13 -1.70
C VAL A 157 8.84 -1.04 -0.50
N GLY A 158 9.21 -2.29 -0.79
CA GLY A 158 9.54 -3.30 0.20
C GLY A 158 11.01 -3.73 0.14
N ASP A 159 11.24 -5.03 0.24
CA ASP A 159 12.56 -5.66 0.30
C ASP A 159 13.38 -5.49 -1.00
N ASP A 160 12.74 -5.64 -2.16
CA ASP A 160 13.39 -5.58 -3.48
C ASP A 160 13.21 -4.20 -4.11
N ILE A 161 14.22 -3.33 -3.94
CA ILE A 161 14.20 -1.97 -4.51
C ILE A 161 15.13 -1.82 -5.71
N ASN A 162 14.69 -1.01 -6.67
CA ASN A 162 15.56 -0.50 -7.73
C ASN A 162 16.15 0.86 -7.32
N VAL A 163 17.39 0.86 -6.81
CA VAL A 163 18.07 2.07 -6.29
C VAL A 163 18.06 3.23 -7.30
N GLU A 164 18.38 2.99 -8.57
CA GLU A 164 18.36 4.03 -9.61
C GLU A 164 16.96 4.64 -9.83
N SER A 165 15.90 3.89 -9.54
CA SER A 165 14.53 4.38 -9.63
C SER A 165 14.09 5.16 -8.40
N MET A 166 14.62 4.81 -7.22
CA MET A 166 14.30 5.50 -5.97
C MET A 166 14.61 6.99 -6.05
N GLU A 167 15.78 7.35 -6.61
CA GLU A 167 16.19 8.75 -6.80
C GLU A 167 15.26 9.55 -7.73
N LEU A 168 14.45 8.87 -8.56
CA LEU A 168 13.53 9.49 -9.50
C LEU A 168 12.13 9.71 -8.92
N ILE A 169 11.82 9.07 -7.79
CA ILE A 169 10.54 9.18 -7.11
C ILE A 169 10.62 10.42 -6.21
N PRO A 170 9.70 11.40 -6.37
CA PRO A 170 9.61 12.50 -5.43
C PRO A 170 9.36 11.97 -4.02
N ILE A 171 10.11 12.44 -3.02
CA ILE A 171 10.02 11.93 -1.65
C ILE A 171 8.59 12.04 -1.09
N GLU A 172 7.81 13.04 -1.53
CA GLU A 172 6.42 13.22 -1.17
C GLU A 172 5.46 12.13 -1.73
N ASN A 173 5.92 11.32 -2.67
CA ASN A 173 5.12 10.27 -3.31
C ASN A 173 5.56 8.85 -2.92
N LEU A 174 6.51 8.74 -1.99
CA LEU A 174 7.12 7.49 -1.56
C LEU A 174 6.53 7.01 -0.23
N PHE A 175 6.39 5.70 -0.10
CA PHE A 175 5.95 4.94 1.06
C PHE A 175 6.77 3.65 1.19
N CYS A 176 6.63 2.95 2.31
CA CYS A 176 7.29 1.69 2.61
C CYS A 176 6.27 0.63 3.04
N GLU A 177 6.57 -0.63 2.77
CA GLU A 177 5.69 -1.76 3.05
C GLU A 177 6.46 -3.07 3.27
N THR A 178 5.77 -4.10 3.76
CA THR A 178 6.33 -5.46 3.88
C THR A 178 5.70 -6.49 2.94
N ASP A 179 4.48 -6.25 2.43
CA ASP A 179 3.74 -7.18 1.58
C ASP A 179 3.63 -8.59 2.20
N GLU A 180 4.22 -9.61 1.59
CA GLU A 180 4.35 -10.98 2.11
C GLU A 180 5.81 -11.32 2.49
N ASP A 181 6.72 -10.35 2.53
CA ASP A 181 8.14 -10.59 2.79
C ASP A 181 8.46 -10.80 4.27
N VAL A 182 9.66 -11.31 4.56
CA VAL A 182 10.17 -11.55 5.91
C VAL A 182 11.01 -10.38 6.43
N MET A 183 11.40 -9.45 5.57
CA MET A 183 12.15 -8.25 5.96
C MET A 183 11.31 -7.38 6.90
N ASP A 184 11.88 -6.99 8.04
CA ASP A 184 11.22 -6.09 8.99
C ASP A 184 11.05 -4.68 8.38
N ILE A 185 9.96 -4.01 8.76
CA ILE A 185 9.68 -2.66 8.25
C ILE A 185 10.82 -1.67 8.55
N ARG A 186 11.55 -1.83 9.67
CA ARG A 186 12.73 -1.01 10.00
C ARG A 186 13.84 -1.18 8.96
N ASP A 187 14.08 -2.40 8.52
CA ASP A 187 15.09 -2.72 7.51
C ASP A 187 14.69 -2.16 6.14
N VAL A 188 13.39 -2.21 5.80
CA VAL A 188 12.86 -1.56 4.59
C VAL A 188 13.11 -0.05 4.63
N TYR A 189 12.85 0.61 5.77
CA TYR A 189 13.13 2.05 5.93
C TYR A 189 14.62 2.36 5.83
N ALA A 190 15.49 1.58 6.47
CA ALA A 190 16.93 1.77 6.40
C ALA A 190 17.44 1.65 4.96
N GLN A 191 16.99 0.61 4.24
CA GLN A 191 17.35 0.39 2.84
C GLN A 191 16.84 1.52 1.93
N ALA A 192 15.58 1.94 2.11
CA ALA A 192 14.98 3.00 1.31
C ALA A 192 15.65 4.35 1.57
N ALA A 193 15.94 4.69 2.84
CA ALA A 193 16.65 5.90 3.24
C ALA A 193 18.06 5.94 2.61
N GLN A 194 18.78 4.83 2.66
CA GLN A 194 20.08 4.70 2.00
C GLN A 194 19.98 4.90 0.49
N ALA A 195 18.97 4.32 -0.16
CA ALA A 195 18.79 4.42 -1.61
C ALA A 195 18.49 5.85 -2.10
N VAL A 196 17.93 6.71 -1.24
CA VAL A 196 17.71 8.14 -1.53
C VAL A 196 18.74 9.05 -0.88
N ASN A 197 19.81 8.48 -0.28
CA ASN A 197 20.90 9.18 0.40
C ASN A 197 20.39 10.17 1.47
N MET A 198 19.54 9.67 2.37
CA MET A 198 18.94 10.42 3.48
C MET A 198 19.17 9.68 4.79
N GLU A 199 19.33 10.43 5.89
CA GLU A 199 19.35 9.85 7.23
C GLU A 199 17.98 9.24 7.56
N ILE A 200 17.98 8.11 8.26
CA ILE A 200 16.76 7.31 8.48
C ILE A 200 15.68 8.09 9.24
N GLU A 201 16.05 8.93 10.21
CA GLU A 201 15.10 9.75 10.97
C GLU A 201 14.46 10.84 10.10
N GLU A 202 15.24 11.46 9.21
CA GLU A 202 14.72 12.44 8.25
C GLU A 202 13.79 11.75 7.26
N PHE A 203 14.19 10.59 6.75
CA PHE A 203 13.39 9.79 5.83
C PHE A 203 12.07 9.38 6.49
N ALA A 204 12.11 8.79 7.68
CA ALA A 204 10.91 8.41 8.42
C ALA A 204 9.98 9.61 8.70
N ALA A 205 10.53 10.78 9.02
CA ALA A 205 9.73 11.99 9.19
C ALA A 205 9.05 12.44 7.88
N LYS A 206 9.70 12.26 6.72
CA LYS A 206 9.09 12.53 5.41
C LYS A 206 7.98 11.53 5.06
N ILE A 207 8.22 10.25 5.30
CA ILE A 207 7.19 9.22 5.09
C ILE A 207 5.99 9.48 6.00
N ALA A 208 6.20 9.79 7.28
CA ALA A 208 5.13 10.17 8.20
C ALA A 208 4.32 11.39 7.69
N GLN A 209 4.96 12.40 7.11
CA GLN A 209 4.26 13.53 6.47
C GLN A 209 3.39 13.10 5.29
N ASN A 210 3.87 12.16 4.47
CA ASN A 210 3.10 11.58 3.37
C ASN A 210 1.89 10.81 3.89
N ILE A 211 2.10 9.98 4.90
CA ILE A 211 1.05 9.18 5.55
C ILE A 211 -0.05 10.07 6.09
N HIS A 212 0.27 11.09 6.90
CA HIS A 212 -0.73 11.99 7.44
C HIS A 212 -1.53 12.75 6.37
N ARG A 213 -0.93 12.97 5.19
CA ARG A 213 -1.59 13.61 4.06
C ARG A 213 -2.50 12.67 3.29
N ILE A 214 -2.10 11.41 3.11
CA ILE A 214 -2.81 10.44 2.27
C ILE A 214 -3.80 9.57 3.07
N PHE A 215 -3.46 9.23 4.31
CA PHE A 215 -4.25 8.42 5.23
C PHE A 215 -4.53 9.20 6.53
N PRO A 216 -5.32 10.28 6.49
CA PRO A 216 -5.51 11.18 7.63
C PRO A 216 -6.19 10.53 8.85
N THR A 217 -6.77 9.33 8.69
CA THR A 217 -7.41 8.56 9.75
C THR A 217 -6.53 7.43 10.29
N LEU A 218 -5.36 7.18 9.69
CA LEU A 218 -4.40 6.20 10.21
C LEU A 218 -3.83 6.71 11.54
N LYS A 219 -3.75 5.83 12.53
CA LYS A 219 -3.22 6.19 13.85
C LYS A 219 -1.70 6.15 13.80
N ALA A 220 -1.05 7.14 14.41
CA ALA A 220 0.39 7.12 14.58
C ALA A 220 0.82 5.98 15.53
N PRO A 221 1.95 5.31 15.26
CA PRO A 221 2.54 4.36 16.20
C PRO A 221 3.16 5.08 17.41
N LYS A 222 3.53 4.32 18.44
CA LYS A 222 4.50 4.78 19.44
C LYS A 222 5.80 5.12 18.71
N PRO A 223 6.43 6.27 18.95
CA PRO A 223 7.73 6.56 18.37
C PRO A 223 8.75 5.50 18.77
N PHE A 224 9.48 4.98 17.78
CA PHE A 224 10.63 4.11 17.96
C PHE A 224 11.87 4.92 18.37
N ASP A 225 12.57 4.49 19.41
CA ASP A 225 13.87 5.04 19.81
C ASP A 225 14.92 3.91 19.73
N PRO A 226 15.90 3.99 18.80
CA PRO A 226 16.93 2.96 18.68
C PRO A 226 17.72 2.74 19.97
N GLU A 227 17.85 3.76 20.83
CA GLU A 227 18.60 3.64 22.10
C GLU A 227 17.80 2.87 23.18
N GLU A 228 16.46 2.80 23.09
CA GLU A 228 15.63 2.06 24.04
C GLU A 228 15.68 0.53 23.82
N ASP A 229 15.95 0.06 22.60
CA ASP A 229 15.99 -1.38 22.27
C ASP A 229 17.36 -2.03 22.59
N GLU A 230 18.45 -1.26 22.67
CA GLU A 230 19.77 -1.79 23.06
C GLU A 230 19.84 -2.18 24.56
N GLU A 231 18.95 -1.68 25.42
CA GLU A 231 18.90 -2.02 26.86
C GLU A 231 18.15 -3.33 27.19
N VAL A 232 17.54 -3.99 26.19
CA VAL A 232 16.67 -5.18 26.42
C VAL A 232 17.42 -6.50 26.21
N ASP A 233 18.64 -6.45 25.66
CA ASP A 233 19.46 -7.63 25.30
C ASP A 233 20.63 -7.94 26.29
N ASP A 234 20.68 -7.29 27.46
CA ASP A 234 21.65 -7.55 28.57
C ASP A 234 21.03 -8.28 29.78
#